data_AF-A0A7V4SQ89-F1
#
_entry.id   AF-A0A7V4SQ89-F1
#
_cell.length_a   1.000
_cell.length_b   1.000
_cell.length_c   1.000
_cell.angle_alpha   90.00
_cell.angle_beta   90.00
_cell.angle_gamma   90.00
#
_symmetry.space_group_name_H-M   'P 1'
#
loop_
_entity.id
_entity.type
_entity.pdbx_description
1 polymer ?
#
loop_
_entity_poly.entity_id
_entity_poly.type
_entity_poly.pdbx_seq_one_letter_code
_entity_poly.pdbx_strand_id
1 'polypeptide(L)'
;MKGKGPPTGGIAFIFLDGFGLGPPGPANPLSAFGWPGLSRLLGCRPVLGEQPAGEGRLMLALDACLGVDGLPQSATGQVSLFTGANAPALLGDHLSAYPNAKLKALIDRDNLLLHAVRAGRRATFANAYTPEYFAAVAGGKLRHSATTLCVLSAGLRFRMLADLLAGQALFWDITNEHLRERPGYQHVPYVGPQEAGRRLARLAQCHALVLYECFQPDVIGHTKDMDRALAHLQELDEFIAGCAGDLPQGATLLRCSDHGNLEDLSTGAHTRNPVPL
;
A
#
# COMPACT_ATOMS: atom_id res chain seq x y z
N MET A 1 -22.70 -9.63 -23.21
CA MET A 1 -22.37 -10.15 -21.86
C MET A 1 -23.13 -9.31 -20.85
N LYS A 2 -24.08 -9.88 -20.11
CA LYS A 2 -24.82 -9.15 -19.07
C LYS A 2 -23.84 -8.78 -17.95
N GLY A 3 -23.64 -7.48 -17.71
CA GLY A 3 -22.81 -7.00 -16.62
C GLY A 3 -23.35 -7.54 -15.30
N LYS A 4 -22.52 -8.32 -14.58
CA LYS A 4 -22.77 -8.58 -13.16
C LYS A 4 -22.85 -7.20 -12.49
N GLY A 5 -23.90 -6.97 -11.70
CA GLY A 5 -24.01 -5.76 -10.89
C GLY A 5 -22.76 -5.54 -10.02
N PRO A 6 -22.58 -4.33 -9.45
CA PRO A 6 -21.42 -4.04 -8.62
C PRO A 6 -21.25 -5.12 -7.54
N PRO A 7 -20.02 -5.57 -7.27
CA PRO A 7 -19.79 -6.57 -6.22
C PRO A 7 -20.28 -6.01 -4.88
N THR A 8 -21.16 -6.75 -4.20
CA THR A 8 -21.46 -6.50 -2.80
C THR A 8 -20.27 -6.96 -1.95
N GLY A 9 -19.73 -6.11 -1.07
CA GLY A 9 -18.62 -6.48 -0.18
C GLY A 9 -17.22 -6.46 -0.80
N GLY A 10 -16.91 -5.50 -1.67
CA GLY A 10 -15.56 -5.34 -2.25
C GLY A 10 -14.54 -4.77 -1.26
N ILE A 11 -13.25 -5.05 -1.48
CA ILE A 11 -12.15 -4.54 -0.65
C ILE A 11 -11.26 -3.64 -1.50
N ALA A 12 -11.06 -2.39 -1.04
CA ALA A 12 -9.98 -1.53 -1.50
C ALA A 12 -8.87 -1.58 -0.45
N PHE A 13 -7.77 -2.27 -0.77
CA PHE A 13 -6.62 -2.43 0.11
C PHE A 13 -5.51 -1.45 -0.30
N ILE A 14 -5.22 -0.49 0.57
CA ILE A 14 -4.09 0.43 0.49
C ILE A 14 -2.95 -0.15 1.34
N PHE A 15 -1.94 -0.69 0.68
CA PHE A 15 -0.67 -1.06 1.30
C PHE A 15 0.26 0.17 1.32
N LEU A 16 0.72 0.53 2.51
CA LEU A 16 1.68 1.62 2.73
C LEU A 16 2.99 1.03 3.25
N ASP A 17 4.04 1.02 2.43
CA ASP A 17 5.36 0.53 2.83
C ASP A 17 5.98 1.48 3.88
N GLY A 18 6.47 0.95 5.00
CA GLY A 18 7.12 1.73 6.05
C GLY A 18 6.21 2.63 6.90
N PHE A 19 4.91 2.33 7.01
CA PHE A 19 3.96 3.08 7.84
C PHE A 19 3.63 2.35 9.16
N GLY A 20 4.29 2.72 10.27
CA GLY A 20 4.06 2.15 11.59
C GLY A 20 3.20 3.00 12.52
N LEU A 21 2.96 2.50 13.74
CA LEU A 21 2.29 3.17 14.84
C LEU A 21 3.28 3.42 15.99
N GLY A 22 3.80 4.65 16.05
CA GLY A 22 4.72 5.10 17.09
C GLY A 22 4.02 5.87 18.20
N PRO A 23 4.62 6.01 19.39
CA PRO A 23 4.11 6.88 20.45
C PRO A 23 4.08 8.35 19.99
N PRO A 24 3.19 9.20 20.55
CA PRO A 24 3.20 10.62 20.23
C PRO A 24 4.51 11.28 20.65
N GLY A 25 5.04 12.17 19.81
CA GLY A 25 6.30 12.84 20.09
C GLY A 25 6.85 13.66 18.92
N PRO A 26 7.90 14.47 19.16
CA PRO A 26 8.46 15.38 18.15
C PRO A 26 9.11 14.67 16.96
N ALA A 27 9.50 13.41 17.10
CA ALA A 27 10.04 12.60 16.00
C ALA A 27 8.96 11.84 15.22
N ASN A 28 7.71 11.83 15.68
CA ASN A 28 6.62 11.09 15.05
C ASN A 28 5.71 12.02 14.25
N PRO A 29 5.89 12.13 12.91
CA PRO A 29 5.06 12.99 12.06
C PRO A 29 3.58 12.60 12.09
N LEU A 30 3.23 11.32 12.32
CA LEU A 30 1.84 10.90 12.43
C LEU A 30 1.13 11.53 13.63
N SER A 31 1.89 11.83 14.69
CA SER A 31 1.35 12.50 15.88
C SER A 31 1.32 14.03 15.77
N ALA A 32 2.21 14.60 14.94
CA ALA A 32 2.26 16.02 14.66
C ALA A 32 1.21 16.46 13.61
N PHE A 33 0.87 15.58 12.67
CA PHE A 33 -0.12 15.84 11.63
C PHE A 33 -1.56 15.75 12.16
N GLY A 34 -2.45 16.59 11.63
CA GLY A 34 -3.83 16.77 12.15
C GLY A 34 -4.86 15.73 11.69
N TRP A 35 -4.62 15.00 10.60
CA TRP A 35 -5.51 13.95 10.07
C TRP A 35 -7.00 14.32 9.94
N PRO A 36 -7.38 15.45 9.31
CA PRO A 36 -8.78 15.88 9.24
C PRO A 36 -9.69 14.91 8.46
N GLY A 37 -9.16 14.21 7.46
CA GLY A 37 -9.86 13.18 6.70
C GLY A 37 -10.01 11.89 7.50
N LEU A 38 -8.88 11.30 7.90
CA LEU A 38 -8.84 10.01 8.59
C LEU A 38 -9.52 10.07 9.96
N SER A 39 -9.35 11.15 10.73
CA SER A 39 -10.02 11.27 12.04
C SER A 39 -11.55 11.32 11.90
N ARG A 40 -12.08 11.87 10.80
CA ARG A 40 -13.52 11.83 10.51
C ARG A 40 -14.00 10.41 10.20
N LEU A 41 -13.18 9.64 9.50
CA LEU A 41 -13.48 8.28 9.07
C LEU A 41 -13.34 7.25 10.19
N LEU A 42 -12.29 7.35 11.00
CA LEU A 42 -11.89 6.35 11.99
C LEU A 42 -12.22 6.77 13.42
N GLY A 43 -12.36 8.07 13.68
CA GLY A 43 -12.56 8.64 15.01
C GLY A 43 -11.28 8.82 15.82
N CYS A 44 -10.10 8.55 15.23
CA CYS A 44 -8.80 8.71 15.86
C CYS A 44 -7.69 8.95 14.83
N ARG A 45 -6.51 9.31 15.33
CA ARG A 45 -5.29 9.37 14.52
C ARG A 45 -4.62 8.00 14.45
N PRO A 46 -3.79 7.74 13.43
CA PRO A 46 -2.99 6.53 13.34
C PRO A 46 -1.72 6.65 14.21
N VAL A 47 -1.91 6.76 15.52
CA VAL A 47 -0.83 6.92 16.51
C VAL A 47 -0.98 5.84 17.57
N LEU A 48 0.13 5.32 18.09
CA LEU A 48 0.10 4.26 19.08
C LEU A 48 -0.67 4.70 20.34
N GLY A 49 -1.58 3.85 20.79
CA GLY A 49 -2.41 4.09 21.98
C GLY A 49 -3.74 4.80 21.70
N GLU A 50 -3.94 5.36 20.51
CA GLU A 50 -5.27 5.85 20.11
C GLU A 50 -6.16 4.70 19.64
N GLN A 51 -7.48 4.90 19.78
CA GLN A 51 -8.48 3.87 19.51
C GLN A 51 -9.56 4.42 18.58
N PRO A 52 -10.03 3.63 17.60
CA PRO A 52 -11.08 4.05 16.70
C PRO A 52 -12.39 4.24 17.47
N ALA A 53 -13.24 5.15 16.99
CA ALA A 53 -14.53 5.42 17.60
C ALA A 53 -15.64 5.37 16.56
N GLY A 54 -16.73 4.66 16.87
CA GLY A 54 -17.90 4.49 15.99
C GLY A 54 -18.03 3.09 15.40
N GLU A 55 -19.23 2.77 14.90
CA GLU A 55 -19.53 1.46 14.32
C GLU A 55 -18.83 1.24 12.97
N GLY A 56 -18.46 -0.02 12.68
CA GLY A 56 -17.84 -0.40 11.40
C GLY A 56 -16.40 0.07 11.21
N ARG A 57 -15.73 0.50 12.29
CA ARG A 57 -14.36 1.04 12.29
C ARG A 57 -13.46 0.12 13.10
N LEU A 58 -12.26 -0.14 12.59
CA LEU A 58 -11.25 -0.98 13.24
C LEU A 58 -9.88 -0.32 13.06
N MET A 59 -9.09 -0.37 14.12
CA MET A 59 -7.65 -0.12 14.07
C MET A 59 -6.99 -1.10 15.03
N LEU A 60 -6.16 -1.99 14.50
CA LEU A 60 -5.34 -2.88 15.32
C LEU A 60 -3.87 -2.52 15.17
N ALA A 61 -3.12 -2.66 16.26
CA ALA A 61 -1.67 -2.57 16.28
C ALA A 61 -1.10 -3.98 16.11
N LEU A 62 -0.68 -4.33 14.90
CA LEU A 62 -0.12 -5.64 14.57
C LEU A 62 1.39 -5.67 14.81
N ASP A 63 1.91 -6.76 15.37
CA ASP A 63 3.36 -6.97 15.53
C ASP A 63 4.03 -7.14 14.16
N ALA A 64 4.81 -6.15 13.73
CA ALA A 64 5.58 -6.20 12.49
C ALA A 64 6.74 -7.22 12.54
N CYS A 65 7.23 -7.56 13.74
CA CYS A 65 8.30 -8.53 13.89
C CYS A 65 7.81 -9.97 13.72
N LEU A 66 6.49 -10.21 13.81
CA LEU A 66 5.86 -11.52 13.70
C LEU A 66 6.48 -12.57 14.63
N GLY A 67 6.89 -12.15 15.83
CA GLY A 67 7.57 -12.99 16.81
C GLY A 67 8.97 -13.47 16.41
N VAL A 68 9.61 -12.87 15.40
CA VAL A 68 10.98 -13.21 14.96
C VAL A 68 11.95 -12.09 15.32
N ASP A 69 13.09 -12.46 15.90
CA ASP A 69 14.14 -11.53 16.29
C ASP A 69 14.71 -10.74 15.11
N GLY A 70 14.97 -9.46 15.34
CA GLY A 70 15.52 -8.53 14.36
C GLY A 70 14.59 -7.35 14.09
N LEU A 71 15.01 -6.46 13.19
CA LEU A 71 14.13 -5.42 12.67
C LEU A 71 13.27 -6.05 11.56
N PRO A 72 11.96 -5.74 11.48
CA PRO A 72 11.14 -6.16 10.36
C PRO A 72 11.68 -5.57 9.06
N GLN A 73 11.55 -6.32 7.97
CA GLN A 73 12.12 -5.97 6.66
C GLN A 73 11.11 -6.23 5.54
N SER A 74 11.22 -5.47 4.44
CA SER A 74 10.17 -5.40 3.43
C SER A 74 9.90 -6.72 2.72
N ALA A 75 10.93 -7.52 2.38
CA ALA A 75 10.68 -8.76 1.62
C ALA A 75 9.89 -9.79 2.44
N THR A 76 10.25 -10.00 3.70
CA THR A 76 9.51 -10.91 4.60
C THR A 76 8.19 -10.31 5.08
N GLY A 77 8.16 -9.01 5.38
CA GLY A 77 6.95 -8.32 5.82
C GLY A 77 5.85 -8.34 4.75
N GLN A 78 6.17 -7.92 3.51
CA GLN A 78 5.22 -7.91 2.40
C GLN A 78 4.73 -9.31 2.05
N VAL A 79 5.63 -10.31 2.00
CA VAL A 79 5.22 -11.70 1.73
C VAL A 79 4.28 -12.18 2.83
N SER A 80 4.54 -11.87 4.10
CA SER A 80 3.62 -12.26 5.18
C SER A 80 2.27 -11.59 5.04
N LEU A 81 2.25 -10.29 4.74
CA LEU A 81 1.04 -9.52 4.53
C LEU A 81 0.18 -10.06 3.37
N PHE A 82 0.81 -10.45 2.25
CA PHE A 82 0.07 -10.86 1.06
C PHE A 82 -0.31 -12.35 1.02
N THR A 83 0.41 -13.19 1.76
CA THR A 83 0.21 -14.66 1.76
C THR A 83 -0.42 -15.18 3.05
N GLY A 84 -0.43 -14.39 4.12
CA GLY A 84 -0.91 -14.81 5.44
C GLY A 84 0.01 -15.80 6.17
N ALA A 85 1.12 -16.20 5.57
CA ALA A 85 2.12 -17.06 6.20
C ALA A 85 3.23 -16.23 6.87
N ASN A 86 3.74 -16.68 8.01
CA ASN A 86 4.86 -16.02 8.68
C ASN A 86 6.18 -16.24 7.90
N ALA A 87 6.47 -15.35 6.95
CA ALA A 87 7.65 -15.43 6.09
C ALA A 87 8.99 -15.29 6.83
N PRO A 88 9.17 -14.40 7.84
CA PRO A 88 10.43 -14.38 8.58
C PRO A 88 10.63 -15.67 9.38
N ALA A 89 9.58 -16.27 9.94
CA ALA A 89 9.71 -17.58 10.60
C ALA A 89 10.07 -18.70 9.62
N LEU A 90 9.56 -18.64 8.38
CA LEU A 90 9.91 -19.58 7.31
C LEU A 90 11.40 -19.49 6.91
N LEU A 91 11.99 -18.29 6.95
CA LEU A 91 13.41 -18.09 6.63
C LEU A 91 14.34 -18.26 7.83
N GLY A 92 13.83 -18.00 9.05
CA GLY A 92 14.60 -17.91 10.28
C GLY A 92 15.12 -16.50 10.58
N ASP A 93 14.88 -15.53 9.69
CA ASP A 93 15.31 -14.14 9.80
C ASP A 93 14.43 -13.20 8.97
N HIS A 94 14.62 -11.90 9.15
CA HIS A 94 13.99 -10.87 8.34
C HIS A 94 14.82 -10.59 7.08
N LEU A 95 14.17 -10.57 5.90
CA LEU A 95 14.83 -10.32 4.62
C LEU A 95 14.42 -8.95 4.06
N SER A 96 15.40 -8.16 3.64
CA SER A 96 15.20 -6.84 3.04
C SER A 96 15.01 -6.86 1.52
N ALA A 97 14.48 -5.76 0.99
CA ALA A 97 14.30 -5.48 -0.43
C ALA A 97 13.39 -6.47 -1.18
N TYR A 98 13.93 -7.57 -1.71
CA TYR A 98 13.21 -8.41 -2.69
C TYR A 98 13.03 -9.85 -2.21
N PRO A 99 11.87 -10.49 -2.49
CA PRO A 99 11.65 -11.90 -2.19
C PRO A 99 12.71 -12.82 -2.82
N ASN A 100 13.28 -13.71 -1.99
CA ASN A 100 14.18 -14.77 -2.46
C ASN A 100 13.40 -15.93 -3.11
N ALA A 101 14.08 -16.99 -3.54
CA ALA A 101 13.45 -18.14 -4.20
C ALA A 101 12.37 -18.83 -3.34
N LYS A 102 12.59 -18.96 -2.02
CA LYS A 102 11.61 -19.57 -1.11
C LYS A 102 10.35 -18.72 -0.98
N LEU A 103 10.52 -17.41 -0.83
CA LEU A 103 9.40 -16.47 -0.72
C LEU A 103 8.63 -16.32 -2.03
N LYS A 104 9.32 -16.33 -3.19
CA LYS A 104 8.68 -16.39 -4.51
C LYS A 104 7.80 -17.62 -4.65
N ALA A 105 8.32 -18.80 -4.28
CA ALA A 105 7.56 -20.04 -4.32
C ALA A 105 6.35 -20.05 -3.37
N LEU A 106 6.35 -19.21 -2.32
CA LEU A 106 5.21 -19.00 -1.45
C LEU A 106 4.18 -18.05 -2.09
N ILE A 107 4.61 -16.92 -2.65
CA ILE A 107 3.72 -16.02 -3.40
C ILE A 107 3.04 -16.76 -4.56
N ASP A 108 3.78 -17.60 -5.29
CA ASP A 108 3.26 -18.33 -6.45
C ASP A 108 2.12 -19.29 -6.11
N ARG A 109 2.09 -19.82 -4.90
CA ARG A 109 1.06 -20.78 -4.46
C ARG A 109 -0.10 -20.11 -3.75
N ASP A 110 0.17 -19.06 -2.97
CA ASP A 110 -0.72 -18.50 -1.97
C ASP A 110 -0.49 -16.99 -1.88
N ASN A 111 -1.45 -16.22 -2.39
CA ASN A 111 -1.50 -14.77 -2.17
C ASN A 111 -2.93 -14.27 -2.36
N LEU A 112 -3.24 -13.10 -1.78
CA LEU A 112 -4.60 -12.54 -1.77
C LEU A 112 -5.19 -12.31 -3.18
N LEU A 113 -4.38 -11.90 -4.16
CA LEU A 113 -4.87 -11.65 -5.53
C LEU A 113 -5.21 -12.97 -6.22
N LEU A 114 -4.36 -13.98 -6.06
CA LEU A 114 -4.57 -15.32 -6.57
C LEU A 114 -5.80 -15.98 -5.92
N HIS A 115 -6.01 -15.78 -4.62
CA HIS A 115 -7.20 -16.28 -3.92
C HIS A 115 -8.49 -15.66 -4.45
N ALA A 116 -8.51 -14.34 -4.69
CA ALA A 116 -9.66 -13.69 -5.29
C ALA A 116 -9.95 -14.23 -6.70
N VAL A 117 -8.92 -14.40 -7.54
CA VAL A 117 -9.07 -14.95 -8.90
C VAL A 117 -9.59 -16.40 -8.85
N ARG A 118 -9.01 -17.26 -8.01
CA ARG A 118 -9.44 -18.67 -7.82
C ARG A 118 -10.88 -18.78 -7.32
N ALA A 119 -11.34 -17.83 -6.51
CA ALA A 119 -12.72 -17.74 -6.05
C ALA A 119 -13.69 -17.21 -7.13
N GLY A 120 -13.24 -17.03 -8.39
CA GLY A 120 -14.04 -16.48 -9.48
C GLY A 120 -14.40 -15.01 -9.30
N ARG A 121 -13.66 -14.29 -8.44
CA ARG A 121 -13.85 -12.86 -8.17
C ARG A 121 -12.91 -12.03 -9.04
N ARG A 122 -13.33 -10.81 -9.35
CA ARG A 122 -12.50 -9.85 -10.09
C ARG A 122 -11.54 -9.18 -9.12
N ALA A 123 -10.24 -9.34 -9.34
CA ALA A 123 -9.19 -8.65 -8.60
C ALA A 123 -8.35 -7.77 -9.53
N THR A 124 -7.68 -6.77 -8.98
CA THR A 124 -6.72 -5.95 -9.73
C THR A 124 -5.68 -5.33 -8.81
N PHE A 125 -4.49 -5.08 -9.35
CA PHE A 125 -3.51 -4.17 -8.77
C PHE A 125 -3.66 -2.82 -9.46
N ALA A 126 -3.78 -1.76 -8.67
CA ALA A 126 -4.15 -0.43 -9.13
C ALA A 126 -2.96 0.37 -9.69
N ASN A 127 -1.73 0.01 -9.30
CA ASN A 127 -0.54 0.75 -9.69
C ASN A 127 -0.26 0.59 -11.19
N ALA A 128 0.07 1.70 -11.84
CA ALA A 128 0.53 1.76 -13.21
C ALA A 128 2.04 1.46 -13.30
N TYR A 129 2.40 0.74 -14.35
CA TYR A 129 3.77 0.47 -14.74
C TYR A 129 4.13 1.19 -16.03
N THR A 130 5.44 1.27 -16.28
CA THR A 130 5.98 1.77 -17.54
C THR A 130 6.72 0.66 -18.30
N PRO A 131 6.85 0.76 -19.63
CA PRO A 131 7.65 -0.20 -20.39
C PRO A 131 9.10 -0.31 -19.90
N GLU A 132 9.70 0.80 -19.44
CA GLU A 132 11.08 0.85 -18.95
C GLU A 132 11.26 0.01 -17.69
N TYR A 133 10.24 -0.10 -16.83
CA TYR A 133 10.30 -1.01 -15.69
C TYR A 133 10.50 -2.46 -16.15
N PHE A 134 9.69 -2.93 -17.09
CA PHE A 134 9.80 -4.30 -17.59
C PHE A 134 11.09 -4.52 -18.37
N ALA A 135 11.56 -3.53 -19.14
CA ALA A 135 12.86 -3.58 -19.80
C ALA A 135 14.01 -3.66 -18.79
N ALA A 136 13.93 -2.92 -17.68
CA ALA A 136 14.94 -2.96 -16.62
C ALA A 136 14.95 -4.31 -15.89
N VAL A 137 13.79 -4.93 -15.66
CA VAL A 137 13.73 -6.29 -15.09
C VAL A 137 14.27 -7.33 -16.07
N ALA A 138 13.86 -7.27 -17.34
CA ALA A 138 14.36 -8.18 -18.38
C ALA A 138 15.89 -8.05 -18.58
N GLY A 139 16.43 -6.83 -18.43
CA GLY A 139 17.86 -6.54 -18.45
C GLY A 139 18.59 -6.82 -17.13
N GLY A 140 17.92 -7.38 -16.11
CA GLY A 140 18.52 -7.72 -14.82
C GLY A 140 18.89 -6.54 -13.91
N LYS A 141 18.50 -5.31 -14.27
CA LYS A 141 18.77 -4.09 -13.48
C LYS A 141 17.82 -3.94 -12.30
N LEU A 142 16.61 -4.47 -12.42
CA LEU A 142 15.59 -4.47 -11.37
C LEU A 142 15.08 -5.88 -11.11
N ARG A 143 14.50 -6.06 -9.92
CA ARG A 143 13.76 -7.27 -9.54
C ARG A 143 12.31 -6.91 -9.27
N HIS A 144 11.42 -7.87 -9.46
CA HIS A 144 10.01 -7.70 -9.12
C HIS A 144 9.82 -7.60 -7.60
N SER A 145 9.02 -6.62 -7.18
CA SER A 145 8.51 -6.49 -5.80
C SER A 145 7.57 -7.65 -5.44
N ALA A 146 7.27 -7.82 -4.15
CA ALA A 146 6.30 -8.83 -3.72
C ALA A 146 4.92 -8.62 -4.33
N THR A 147 4.46 -7.36 -4.43
CA THR A 147 3.22 -6.98 -5.12
C THR A 147 3.24 -7.37 -6.60
N THR A 148 4.33 -7.07 -7.31
CA THR A 148 4.46 -7.43 -8.73
C THR A 148 4.42 -8.94 -8.94
N LEU A 149 5.08 -9.70 -8.05
CA LEU A 149 5.02 -11.16 -8.08
C LEU A 149 3.60 -11.67 -7.85
N CYS A 150 2.85 -11.11 -6.88
CA CYS A 150 1.45 -11.47 -6.67
C CYS A 150 0.59 -11.27 -7.93
N VAL A 151 0.79 -10.17 -8.66
CA VAL A 151 0.10 -9.88 -9.93
C VAL A 151 0.41 -10.94 -10.99
N LEU A 152 1.69 -11.29 -11.16
CA LEU A 152 2.14 -12.32 -12.10
C LEU A 152 1.54 -13.68 -11.76
N SER A 153 1.66 -14.12 -10.50
CA SER A 153 1.17 -15.44 -10.06
C SER A 153 -0.36 -15.54 -10.15
N ALA A 154 -1.09 -14.43 -9.99
CA ALA A 154 -2.53 -14.37 -10.16
C ALA A 154 -2.99 -14.29 -11.64
N GLY A 155 -2.06 -14.19 -12.59
CA GLY A 155 -2.37 -14.05 -14.03
C GLY A 155 -3.13 -12.76 -14.36
N LEU A 156 -2.96 -11.73 -13.53
CA LEU A 156 -3.65 -10.45 -13.71
C LEU A 156 -2.93 -9.58 -14.74
N ARG A 157 -3.68 -8.79 -15.51
CA ARG A 157 -3.08 -7.78 -16.39
C ARG A 157 -2.41 -6.69 -15.56
N PHE A 158 -1.26 -6.21 -16.04
CA PHE A 158 -0.69 -4.96 -15.54
C PHE A 158 -1.49 -3.77 -16.05
N ARG A 159 -1.55 -2.73 -15.21
CA ARG A 159 -2.01 -1.41 -15.64
C ARG A 159 -0.81 -0.64 -16.16
N MET A 160 -0.96 -0.01 -17.30
CA MET A 160 0.12 0.69 -18.00
C MET A 160 -0.17 2.19 -18.07
N LEU A 161 0.73 2.96 -18.70
CA LEU A 161 0.56 4.40 -18.90
C LEU A 161 -0.81 4.78 -19.51
N ALA A 162 -1.31 4.01 -20.47
CA ALA A 162 -2.62 4.26 -21.07
C ALA A 162 -3.77 4.15 -20.04
N ASP A 163 -3.71 3.18 -19.12
CA ASP A 163 -4.67 3.07 -18.02
C ASP A 163 -4.57 4.27 -17.07
N LEU A 164 -3.34 4.73 -16.77
CA LEU A 164 -3.10 5.89 -15.91
C LEU A 164 -3.70 7.18 -16.49
N LEU A 165 -3.46 7.42 -17.78
CA LEU A 165 -4.00 8.58 -18.51
C LEU A 165 -5.53 8.52 -18.63
N ALA A 166 -6.11 7.32 -18.72
CA ALA A 166 -7.56 7.11 -18.73
C ALA A 166 -8.21 7.18 -17.34
N GLY A 167 -7.44 7.44 -16.26
CA GLY A 167 -7.96 7.45 -14.90
C GLY A 167 -8.36 6.06 -14.37
N GLN A 168 -7.86 5.01 -15.01
CA GLN A 168 -8.07 3.60 -14.66
C GLN A 168 -6.86 3.00 -13.94
N ALA A 169 -5.90 3.81 -13.51
CA ALA A 169 -4.78 3.38 -12.68
C ALA A 169 -4.33 4.54 -11.80
N LEU A 170 -3.46 4.23 -10.85
CA LEU A 170 -2.77 5.19 -10.01
C LEU A 170 -1.28 4.97 -10.16
N PHE A 171 -0.45 6.01 -10.02
CA PHE A 171 0.97 5.81 -9.81
C PHE A 171 1.24 5.58 -8.31
N TRP A 172 2.36 4.95 -7.98
CA TRP A 172 2.67 4.53 -6.62
C TRP A 172 2.85 5.70 -5.64
N ASP A 173 3.04 6.92 -6.14
CA ASP A 173 3.24 8.14 -5.38
C ASP A 173 1.95 8.97 -5.21
N ILE A 174 0.79 8.39 -5.54
CA ILE A 174 -0.55 9.01 -5.50
C ILE A 174 -0.78 10.05 -6.60
N THR A 175 0.16 10.98 -6.81
CA THR A 175 -0.06 12.24 -7.56
C THR A 175 0.51 12.26 -8.98
N ASN A 176 1.28 11.23 -9.36
CA ASN A 176 2.09 11.13 -10.58
C ASN A 176 3.33 12.06 -10.62
N GLU A 177 3.66 12.77 -9.55
CA GLU A 177 4.78 13.71 -9.55
C GLU A 177 6.12 13.05 -9.89
N HIS A 178 6.45 11.92 -9.27
CA HIS A 178 7.67 11.16 -9.55
C HIS A 178 7.71 10.61 -10.97
N LEU A 179 6.55 10.38 -11.60
CA LEU A 179 6.52 9.99 -13.00
C LEU A 179 6.83 11.19 -13.89
N ARG A 180 6.23 12.35 -13.59
CA ARG A 180 6.37 13.60 -14.36
C ARG A 180 7.80 14.13 -14.39
N GLU A 181 8.58 13.86 -13.34
CA GLU A 181 10.00 14.22 -13.27
C GLU A 181 10.89 13.37 -14.19
N ARG A 182 10.40 12.21 -14.65
CA ARG A 182 11.19 11.33 -15.53
C ARG A 182 11.22 11.88 -16.96
N PRO A 183 12.38 11.81 -17.64
CA PRO A 183 12.47 12.14 -19.05
C PRO A 183 11.45 11.36 -19.89
N GLY A 184 10.64 12.06 -20.68
CA GLY A 184 9.62 11.48 -21.56
C GLY A 184 8.21 11.44 -20.95
N TYR A 185 8.05 11.72 -19.66
CA TYR A 185 6.78 11.63 -18.93
C TYR A 185 6.22 12.97 -18.47
N GLN A 186 6.83 14.09 -18.86
CA GLN A 186 6.39 15.43 -18.46
C GLN A 186 4.94 15.76 -18.90
N HIS A 187 4.43 15.04 -19.91
CA HIS A 187 3.07 15.17 -20.42
C HIS A 187 2.00 14.49 -19.52
N VAL A 188 2.42 13.66 -18.56
CA VAL A 188 1.50 13.00 -17.64
C VAL A 188 0.86 14.06 -16.73
N PRO A 189 -0.48 14.10 -16.61
CA PRO A 189 -1.12 15.10 -15.76
C PRO A 189 -0.85 14.81 -14.29
N TYR A 190 -0.64 15.88 -13.52
CA TYR A 190 -0.77 15.83 -12.06
C TYR A 190 -2.19 15.39 -11.69
N VAL A 191 -2.31 14.58 -10.65
CA VAL A 191 -3.60 14.19 -10.09
C VAL A 191 -3.61 14.59 -8.62
N GLY A 192 -4.56 15.44 -8.23
CA GLY A 192 -4.73 15.82 -6.83
C GLY A 192 -5.06 14.59 -5.97
N PRO A 193 -4.57 14.51 -4.72
CA PRO A 193 -4.70 13.30 -3.90
C PRO A 193 -6.15 12.84 -3.72
N GLN A 194 -7.11 13.74 -3.51
CA GLN A 194 -8.53 13.39 -3.41
C GLN A 194 -9.04 12.71 -4.69
N GLU A 195 -8.69 13.22 -5.88
CA GLU A 195 -9.10 12.62 -7.14
C GLU A 195 -8.40 11.27 -7.38
N ALA A 196 -7.15 11.12 -6.95
CA ALA A 196 -6.49 9.81 -6.94
C ALA A 196 -7.27 8.82 -6.06
N GLY A 197 -7.73 9.26 -4.88
CA GLY A 197 -8.58 8.45 -4.00
C GLY A 197 -9.87 8.01 -4.67
N ARG A 198 -10.56 8.94 -5.35
CA ARG A 198 -11.77 8.64 -6.12
C ARG A 198 -11.50 7.65 -7.26
N ARG A 199 -10.36 7.74 -7.95
CA ARG A 199 -9.97 6.76 -8.97
C ARG A 199 -9.81 5.36 -8.37
N LEU A 200 -9.21 5.23 -7.18
CA LEU A 200 -9.13 3.95 -6.47
C LEU A 200 -10.53 3.40 -6.14
N ALA A 201 -11.43 4.26 -5.65
CA ALA A 201 -12.81 3.87 -5.37
C ALA A 201 -13.58 3.41 -6.62
N ARG A 202 -13.39 4.08 -7.77
CA ARG A 202 -13.96 3.66 -9.07
C ARG A 202 -13.44 2.28 -9.50
N LEU A 203 -12.17 1.95 -9.21
CA LEU A 203 -11.68 0.58 -9.44
C LEU A 203 -12.40 -0.42 -8.54
N ALA A 204 -12.68 -0.08 -7.28
CA ALA A 204 -13.39 -0.93 -6.33
C ALA A 204 -14.87 -1.13 -6.70
N GLN A 205 -15.48 -0.23 -7.46
CA GLN A 205 -16.82 -0.44 -8.05
C GLN A 205 -16.84 -1.60 -9.08
N CYS A 206 -15.70 -1.89 -9.71
CA CYS A 206 -15.59 -2.89 -10.77
C CYS A 206 -14.92 -4.20 -10.33
N HIS A 207 -14.33 -4.24 -9.14
CA HIS A 207 -13.51 -5.35 -8.66
C HIS A 207 -13.87 -5.68 -7.21
N ALA A 208 -13.89 -6.97 -6.87
CA ALA A 208 -14.09 -7.41 -5.50
C ALA A 208 -12.85 -7.19 -4.62
N LEU A 209 -11.67 -7.07 -5.24
CA LEU A 209 -10.42 -6.77 -4.55
C LEU A 209 -9.56 -5.84 -5.41
N VAL A 210 -9.20 -4.69 -4.85
CA VAL A 210 -8.25 -3.75 -5.43
C VAL A 210 -7.10 -3.61 -4.45
N LEU A 211 -5.89 -3.97 -4.88
CA LEU A 211 -4.67 -3.69 -4.14
C LEU A 211 -4.02 -2.43 -4.73
N TYR A 212 -3.62 -1.49 -3.88
CA TYR A 212 -2.80 -0.34 -4.23
C TYR A 212 -1.60 -0.31 -3.30
N GLU A 213 -0.42 0.01 -3.82
CA GLU A 213 0.83 0.11 -3.08
C GLU A 213 1.36 1.54 -3.14
N CYS A 214 1.75 2.09 -1.98
CA CYS A 214 2.48 3.34 -1.88
C CYS A 214 3.70 3.12 -1.00
N PHE A 215 4.90 3.32 -1.56
CA PHE A 215 6.15 3.16 -0.83
C PHE A 215 6.84 4.48 -0.45
N GLN A 216 6.15 5.60 -0.69
CA GLN A 216 6.64 6.93 -0.32
C GLN A 216 6.87 7.10 1.20
N PRO A 217 6.05 6.51 2.12
CA PRO A 217 6.30 6.63 3.56
C PRO A 217 7.67 6.08 3.96
N ASP A 218 8.05 4.90 3.48
CA ASP A 218 9.37 4.30 3.74
C ASP A 218 10.53 5.15 3.20
N VAL A 219 10.41 5.63 1.95
CA VAL A 219 11.41 6.52 1.33
C VAL A 219 11.65 7.78 2.16
N ILE A 220 10.57 8.39 2.67
CA ILE A 220 10.66 9.58 3.52
C ILE A 220 11.27 9.25 4.88
N GLY A 221 10.84 8.15 5.50
CA GLY A 221 11.36 7.66 6.78
C GLY A 221 12.88 7.51 6.75
N HIS A 222 13.42 6.88 5.70
CA HIS A 222 14.86 6.76 5.49
C HIS A 222 15.60 8.10 5.43
N THR A 223 14.98 9.16 4.88
CA THR A 223 15.58 10.49 4.82
C THR A 223 15.43 11.32 6.09
N LYS A 224 14.57 10.90 7.03
CA LYS A 224 14.30 11.63 8.29
C LYS A 224 13.82 13.07 8.09
N ASP A 225 13.09 13.30 7.01
CA ASP A 225 12.67 14.64 6.61
C ASP A 225 11.24 14.92 7.12
N MET A 226 11.15 15.69 8.21
CA MET A 226 9.87 16.00 8.86
C MET A 226 8.94 16.82 7.96
N ASP A 227 9.47 17.79 7.23
CA ASP A 227 8.64 18.66 6.38
C ASP A 227 8.07 17.86 5.20
N ARG A 228 8.91 17.01 4.58
CA ARG A 228 8.43 16.06 3.55
C ARG A 228 7.44 15.05 4.11
N ALA A 229 7.65 14.56 5.34
CA ALA A 229 6.69 13.67 5.99
C ALA A 229 5.34 14.35 6.18
N LEU A 230 5.28 15.57 6.72
CA LEU A 230 4.03 16.29 6.93
C LEU A 230 3.30 16.61 5.61
N ALA A 231 4.04 16.99 4.57
CA ALA A 231 3.48 17.20 3.23
C ALA A 231 2.87 15.90 2.67
N HIS A 232 3.58 14.78 2.79
CA HIS A 232 3.06 13.50 2.32
C HIS A 232 1.88 12.98 3.16
N LEU A 233 1.87 13.22 4.48
CA LEU A 233 0.74 12.87 5.33
C LEU A 233 -0.52 13.67 4.96
N GLN A 234 -0.37 14.91 4.51
CA GLN A 234 -1.48 15.68 3.93
C GLN A 234 -2.01 15.01 2.66
N GLU A 235 -1.14 14.67 1.70
CA GLU A 235 -1.55 13.96 0.48
C GLU A 235 -2.25 12.63 0.79
N LEU A 236 -1.70 11.86 1.73
CA LEU A 236 -2.24 10.57 2.14
C LEU A 236 -3.62 10.71 2.81
N ASP A 237 -3.81 11.68 3.70
CA ASP A 237 -5.10 11.94 4.35
C ASP A 237 -6.17 12.34 3.34
N GLU A 238 -5.81 13.20 2.39
CA GLU A 238 -6.65 13.65 1.29
C GLU A 238 -7.01 12.49 0.33
N PHE A 239 -6.04 11.64 0.03
CA PHE A 239 -6.22 10.42 -0.77
C PHE A 239 -7.18 9.43 -0.12
N ILE A 240 -6.96 9.13 1.16
CA ILE A 240 -7.81 8.22 1.94
C ILE A 240 -9.24 8.78 2.02
N ALA A 241 -9.40 10.07 2.31
CA ALA A 241 -10.71 10.72 2.35
C ALA A 241 -11.43 10.68 1.00
N GLY A 242 -10.71 10.94 -0.09
CA GLY A 242 -11.25 10.85 -1.45
C GLY A 242 -11.69 9.44 -1.83
N CYS A 243 -10.94 8.42 -1.41
CA CYS A 243 -11.32 7.02 -1.62
C CYS A 243 -12.58 6.66 -0.82
N ALA A 244 -12.56 6.93 0.50
CA ALA A 244 -13.67 6.59 1.38
C ALA A 244 -14.99 7.27 0.97
N GLY A 245 -14.94 8.50 0.47
CA GLY A 245 -16.12 9.25 0.02
C GLY A 245 -16.84 8.65 -1.19
N ASP A 246 -16.12 7.95 -2.07
CA ASP A 246 -16.64 7.41 -3.33
C ASP A 246 -16.72 5.86 -3.35
N LEU A 247 -16.35 5.20 -2.24
CA LEU A 247 -16.40 3.75 -2.15
C LEU A 247 -17.84 3.22 -2.25
N PRO A 248 -18.06 2.06 -2.90
CA PRO A 248 -19.39 1.45 -2.96
C PRO A 248 -19.94 1.17 -1.56
N GLN A 249 -21.25 1.29 -1.38
CA GLN A 249 -21.91 0.89 -0.14
C GLN A 249 -21.59 -0.59 0.18
N GLY A 250 -21.17 -0.83 1.42
CA GLY A 250 -20.78 -2.16 1.90
C GLY A 250 -19.39 -2.62 1.45
N ALA A 251 -18.61 -1.79 0.74
CA ALA A 251 -17.20 -2.04 0.52
C ALA A 251 -16.37 -1.70 1.76
N THR A 252 -15.23 -2.38 1.92
CA THR A 252 -14.26 -2.15 3.00
C THR A 252 -13.05 -1.41 2.44
N LEU A 253 -12.71 -0.28 3.06
CA LEU A 253 -11.39 0.33 2.93
C LEU A 253 -10.46 -0.34 3.93
N LEU A 254 -9.46 -1.06 3.44
CA LEU A 254 -8.44 -1.73 4.24
C LEU A 254 -7.12 -0.99 4.06
N ARG A 255 -6.38 -0.78 5.15
CA ARG A 255 -5.03 -0.21 5.10
C ARG A 255 -4.11 -1.04 5.98
N CYS A 256 -2.91 -1.31 5.51
CA CYS A 256 -1.91 -2.01 6.30
C CYS A 256 -0.50 -1.66 5.83
N SER A 257 0.49 -1.97 6.67
CA SER A 257 1.91 -1.87 6.37
C SER A 257 2.59 -3.20 6.70
N ASP A 258 3.77 -3.41 6.13
CA ASP A 258 4.66 -4.54 6.39
C ASP A 258 5.65 -4.24 7.53
N HIS A 259 6.04 -2.98 7.71
CA HIS A 259 6.85 -2.51 8.83
C HIS A 259 6.64 -1.02 9.16
N GLY A 260 7.26 -0.57 10.26
CA GLY A 260 7.38 0.85 10.59
C GLY A 260 8.67 1.47 10.08
N ASN A 261 8.66 2.79 9.89
CA ASN A 261 9.79 3.65 9.58
C ASN A 261 9.36 5.12 9.79
N LEU A 262 8.31 5.55 9.08
CA LEU A 262 7.84 6.95 9.06
C LEU A 262 7.43 7.47 10.45
N GLU A 263 7.01 6.60 11.36
CA GLU A 263 6.55 6.97 12.70
C GLU A 263 7.66 7.30 13.71
N ASP A 264 8.93 7.18 13.33
CA ASP A 264 10.07 7.58 14.14
C ASP A 264 11.22 8.15 13.28
N LEU A 265 11.19 9.45 13.02
CA LEU A 265 12.22 10.16 12.26
C LEU A 265 13.50 10.45 13.06
N SER A 266 13.63 9.95 14.29
CA SER A 266 14.91 10.01 15.01
C SER A 266 15.95 9.06 14.39
N THR A 267 15.47 8.04 13.67
CA THR A 267 16.27 7.05 12.93
C THR A 267 15.82 6.99 11.47
N GLY A 268 16.72 6.57 10.59
CA GLY A 268 16.38 6.26 9.19
C GLY A 268 16.31 4.76 8.96
N ALA A 269 16.21 3.95 10.01
CA ALA A 269 16.08 2.50 9.94
C ALA A 269 14.64 2.10 10.26
N HIS A 270 14.24 0.91 9.84
CA HIS A 270 12.94 0.36 10.23
C HIS A 270 12.86 0.23 11.75
N THR A 271 11.64 0.29 12.27
CA THR A 271 11.39 0.21 13.71
C THR A 271 10.77 -1.14 14.08
N ARG A 272 10.69 -1.41 15.38
CA ARG A 272 9.91 -2.53 15.94
C ARG A 272 8.49 -2.11 16.33
N ASN A 273 8.08 -0.89 15.97
CA ASN A 273 6.74 -0.43 16.29
C ASN A 273 5.71 -1.30 15.54
N PRO A 274 4.53 -1.48 16.12
CA PRO A 274 3.46 -2.19 15.44
C PRO A 274 3.01 -1.43 14.19
N VAL A 275 2.35 -2.11 13.27
CA VAL A 275 1.75 -1.53 12.05
C VAL A 275 0.23 -1.49 12.15
N PRO A 276 -0.45 -0.53 11.52
CA PRO A 276 -1.91 -0.44 11.58
C PRO A 276 -2.57 -1.51 10.69
N LEU A 277 -3.72 -2.03 11.14
CA LEU A 277 -4.73 -2.72 10.32
C LEU A 277 -6.08 -2.01 10.45
#